data_AF-A0A5T1S6F6-F1
#
_entry.id   AF-A0A5T1S6F6-F1
#
_cell.length_a   1.000
_cell.length_b   1.000
_cell.length_c   1.000
_cell.angle_alpha   90.00
_cell.angle_beta   90.00
_cell.angle_gamma   90.00
#
_symmetry.space_group_name_H-M   'P 1'
#
loop_
_entity.id
_entity.type
_entity.pdbx_description
1 polymer ?
#
loop_
_entity_poly.entity_id
_entity_poly.type
_entity_poly.pdbx_seq_one_letter_code
_entity_poly.pdbx_strand_id
1 'polypeptide(L)'
;MKDNIFYYQKELEYLYEKREYFIKNYPKLTPFLAYDSKDPDIERIIENLAILSSKIHQELDENIPHIAESLINIVSPNYTNPLPSLCMQEFKFEQNSKENNLIIPKGTL
;
A
#
# COMPACT_ATOMS: atom_id res chain seq x y z
N MET A 1 -14.27 -0.57 -9.33
CA MET A 1 -14.33 -0.51 -10.82
C MET A 1 -13.70 0.76 -11.39
N LYS A 2 -13.66 1.89 -10.67
CA LYS A 2 -12.95 3.12 -11.09
C LYS A 2 -11.42 2.98 -11.04
N ASP A 3 -10.88 2.18 -10.11
CA ASP A 3 -9.42 2.04 -9.91
C ASP A 3 -8.73 1.34 -11.10
N ASN A 4 -9.43 0.41 -11.75
CA ASN A 4 -8.92 -0.32 -12.92
C ASN A 4 -8.62 0.63 -14.10
N ILE A 5 -9.40 1.70 -14.28
CA ILE A 5 -9.19 2.67 -15.37
C ILE A 5 -7.90 3.48 -15.13
N PHE A 6 -7.62 3.85 -13.88
CA PHE A 6 -6.41 4.60 -13.54
C PHE A 6 -5.14 3.78 -13.86
N TYR A 7 -5.08 2.52 -13.42
CA TYR A 7 -3.93 1.66 -13.71
C TYR A 7 -3.82 1.35 -15.20
N TYR A 8 -4.93 1.14 -15.91
CA TYR A 8 -4.90 0.96 -17.36
C TYR A 8 -4.30 2.18 -18.09
N GLN A 9 -4.74 3.39 -17.74
CA GLN A 9 -4.22 4.62 -18.35
C GLN A 9 -2.73 4.82 -18.03
N LYS A 10 -2.33 4.55 -16.78
CA LYS A 10 -0.93 4.59 -16.33
C LYS A 10 -0.06 3.63 -17.13
N GLU A 11 -0.54 2.42 -17.40
CA GLU A 11 0.18 1.42 -18.21
C GLU A 11 0.31 1.86 -19.67
N LEU A 12 -0.74 2.43 -20.27
CA LEU A 12 -0.66 2.97 -21.63
C LEU A 12 0.37 4.10 -21.71
N GLU A 13 0.31 5.07 -20.80
CA GLU A 13 1.26 6.18 -20.73
C GLU A 13 2.69 5.66 -20.55
N TYR A 14 2.89 4.69 -19.66
CA TYR A 14 4.17 4.03 -19.47
C TYR A 14 4.70 3.38 -20.75
N LEU A 15 3.84 2.68 -21.51
CA LEU A 15 4.24 2.08 -22.78
C LEU A 15 4.67 3.15 -23.80
N TYR A 16 3.97 4.28 -23.88
CA TYR A 16 4.34 5.40 -24.76
C TYR A 16 5.68 6.03 -24.36
N GLU A 17 5.86 6.36 -23.09
CA GLU A 17 7.12 6.95 -22.60
C GLU A 17 8.30 6.00 -22.82
N LYS A 18 8.12 4.71 -22.54
CA LYS A 18 9.18 3.71 -22.75
C LYS A 18 9.49 3.53 -24.22
N ARG A 19 8.48 3.53 -25.09
CA ARG A 19 8.66 3.46 -26.54
C ARG A 19 9.52 4.62 -27.04
N GLU A 20 9.24 5.85 -26.64
CA GLU A 20 10.06 7.02 -26.99
C GLU A 20 11.49 6.90 -26.47
N TYR A 21 11.64 6.47 -25.21
CA TYR A 21 12.94 6.23 -24.61
C TYR A 21 13.76 5.17 -25.39
N PHE A 22 13.13 4.08 -25.86
CA PHE A 22 13.80 3.06 -26.66
C PHE A 22 14.21 3.59 -28.04
N ILE A 23 13.35 4.36 -28.71
CA ILE A 23 13.67 4.97 -30.02
C ILE A 23 14.88 5.90 -29.90
N LYS A 24 14.91 6.73 -28.85
CA LYS A 24 16.00 7.68 -28.61
C LYS A 24 17.34 6.99 -28.35
N ASN A 25 17.34 5.90 -27.59
CA ASN A 25 18.57 5.19 -27.21
C ASN A 25 19.01 4.15 -28.24
N TYR A 26 18.08 3.63 -29.05
CA TYR A 26 18.35 2.59 -30.05
C TYR A 26 17.78 3.01 -31.41
N PRO A 27 18.48 3.89 -32.16
CA PRO A 27 18.01 4.41 -33.45
C PRO A 27 17.77 3.32 -34.51
N LYS A 28 18.38 2.14 -34.34
CA LYS A 28 18.17 0.98 -35.21
C LYS A 28 16.75 0.41 -35.12
N LEU A 29 16.05 0.64 -34.00
CA LEU A 29 14.68 0.18 -33.75
C LEU A 29 13.63 1.19 -34.19
N THR A 30 14.03 2.43 -34.54
CA THR A 30 13.14 3.51 -34.98
C THR A 30 12.18 3.07 -36.09
N PRO A 31 12.58 2.33 -37.15
CA PRO A 31 11.63 1.92 -38.19
C PRO A 31 10.48 1.03 -37.68
N PHE A 32 10.71 0.29 -36.60
CA PHE A 32 9.73 -0.64 -36.03
C PHE A 32 8.88 0.00 -34.93
N LEU A 33 9.47 0.93 -34.16
CA LEU A 33 8.81 1.52 -32.99
C LEU A 33 8.34 2.96 -33.23
N ALA A 34 8.83 3.72 -34.21
CA ALA A 34 8.52 5.15 -34.31
C ALA A 34 7.17 5.48 -34.97
N TYR A 35 6.54 4.52 -35.65
CA TYR A 35 5.25 4.73 -36.30
C TYR A 35 4.15 4.09 -35.47
N ASP A 36 3.12 4.85 -35.12
CA ASP A 36 1.88 4.25 -34.63
C ASP A 36 1.36 3.27 -35.68
N SER A 37 1.09 2.06 -35.21
CA SER A 37 0.51 1.04 -36.07
C SER A 37 -0.86 1.55 -36.50
N LYS A 38 -1.10 1.63 -37.81
CA LYS A 38 -2.44 1.96 -38.34
C LYS A 38 -3.40 0.76 -38.29
N ASP A 39 -2.92 -0.37 -37.78
CA ASP A 39 -3.69 -1.59 -37.66
C ASP A 39 -4.44 -1.62 -36.32
N PRO A 40 -5.79 -1.57 -36.33
CA PRO A 40 -6.59 -1.63 -35.12
C PRO A 40 -6.43 -2.93 -34.34
N ASP A 41 -6.04 -4.04 -34.97
CA ASP A 41 -5.80 -5.31 -34.26
C ASP A 41 -4.55 -5.23 -33.39
N ILE A 42 -3.51 -4.52 -33.86
CA ILE A 42 -2.27 -4.31 -33.10
C ILE A 42 -2.52 -3.36 -31.93
N GLU A 43 -3.26 -2.26 -32.13
CA GLU A 43 -3.66 -1.36 -31.05
C GLU A 43 -4.42 -2.13 -29.97
N ARG A 44 -5.38 -2.98 -30.38
CA ARG A 44 -6.15 -3.81 -29.44
C ARG A 44 -5.28 -4.80 -28.66
N ILE A 45 -4.22 -5.34 -29.26
CA ILE A 45 -3.26 -6.20 -28.54
C ILE A 45 -2.51 -5.40 -27.47
N ILE A 46 -2.08 -4.17 -27.78
CA ILE A 46 -1.38 -3.29 -26.83
C ILE A 46 -2.32 -2.90 -25.69
N GLU A 47 -3.57 -2.55 -25.99
CA GLU A 47 -4.59 -2.27 -24.97
C GLU A 47 -4.84 -3.48 -24.07
N ASN A 48 -5.02 -4.67 -24.64
CA ASN A 48 -5.20 -5.89 -23.85
C ASN A 48 -3.98 -6.21 -22.98
N LEU A 49 -2.77 -5.97 -23.49
CA LEU A 49 -1.54 -6.11 -22.70
C LEU A 49 -1.53 -5.14 -21.52
N ALA A 50 -1.89 -3.87 -21.75
CA ALA A 50 -1.99 -2.86 -20.71
C ALA A 50 -3.07 -3.21 -19.67
N ILE A 51 -4.19 -3.80 -20.08
CA ILE A 51 -5.22 -4.32 -19.14
C ILE A 51 -4.68 -5.47 -18.29
N LEU A 52 -3.86 -6.36 -18.87
CA LEU A 52 -3.28 -7.47 -18.13
C LEU A 52 -2.21 -7.00 -17.13
N SER A 53 -1.32 -6.10 -17.54
CA SER A 53 -0.27 -5.56 -16.66
C SER A 53 -0.84 -4.63 -15.59
N SER A 54 -1.88 -3.85 -15.91
CA SER A 54 -2.53 -2.94 -14.95
C SER A 54 -3.07 -3.70 -13.74
N LYS A 55 -3.66 -4.88 -13.97
CA LYS A 55 -4.14 -5.74 -12.91
C LYS A 55 -3.00 -6.25 -12.02
N ILE A 56 -1.87 -6.61 -12.61
CA ILE A 56 -0.70 -7.09 -11.85
C ILE A 56 -0.15 -5.97 -10.97
N HIS A 57 0.02 -4.76 -11.51
CA HIS A 57 0.51 -3.62 -10.74
C HIS A 57 -0.47 -3.17 -9.67
N GLN A 58 -1.79 -3.22 -9.93
CA GLN A 58 -2.80 -2.95 -8.92
C GLN A 58 -2.67 -3.93 -7.74
N GLU A 59 -2.62 -5.23 -8.02
CA GLU A 59 -2.47 -6.26 -6.99
C GLU A 59 -1.15 -6.09 -6.21
N LEU A 60 -0.06 -5.70 -6.88
CA LEU A 60 1.20 -5.42 -6.20
C LEU A 60 1.12 -4.22 -5.27
N ASP A 61 0.58 -3.10 -5.74
CA ASP A 61 0.47 -1.86 -4.97
C ASP A 61 -0.46 -2.04 -3.75
N GLU A 62 -1.51 -2.88 -3.86
CA GLU A 62 -2.38 -3.24 -2.75
C GLU A 62 -1.68 -4.16 -1.73
N ASN A 63 -0.91 -5.16 -2.18
CA ASN A 63 -0.36 -6.19 -1.29
C ASN A 63 1.00 -5.83 -0.66
N ILE A 64 1.85 -5.04 -1.32
CA ILE A 64 3.18 -4.68 -0.80
C ILE A 64 3.13 -3.97 0.56
N PRO A 65 2.24 -2.99 0.82
CA PRO A 65 2.12 -2.35 2.13
C PRO A 65 1.81 -3.33 3.26
N HIS A 66 0.96 -4.32 3.01
CA HIS A 66 0.62 -5.35 4.00
C HIS A 66 1.80 -6.25 4.36
N ILE A 67 2.67 -6.54 3.39
CA ILE A 67 3.92 -7.28 3.63
C ILE A 67 4.85 -6.44 4.51
N ALA A 68 5.01 -5.15 4.19
CA ALA A 68 5.83 -4.24 4.99
C ALA A 68 5.32 -4.11 6.43
N GLU A 69 4.01 -3.97 6.62
CA GLU A 69 3.37 -3.94 7.94
C GLU A 69 3.63 -5.24 8.72
N SER A 70 3.46 -6.39 8.07
CA SER A 70 3.73 -7.71 8.68
C SER A 70 5.18 -7.86 9.14
N LEU A 71 6.13 -7.34 8.37
CA LEU A 71 7.56 -7.34 8.75
C LEU A 71 7.82 -6.42 9.95
N ILE A 72 7.21 -5.22 9.97
CA ILE A 72 7.32 -4.29 11.11
C ILE A 72 6.76 -4.91 12.38
N ASN A 73 5.65 -5.64 12.29
CA ASN A 73 5.07 -6.37 13.43
C ASN A 73 6.04 -7.41 14.02
N ILE A 74 6.88 -8.04 13.20
CA ILE A 74 7.88 -9.01 13.66
C ILE A 74 9.09 -8.30 14.30
N VAL A 75 9.58 -7.23 13.68
CA VAL A 75 10.81 -6.55 14.13
C VAL A 75 10.55 -5.62 15.32
N SER A 76 9.41 -4.94 15.36
CA SER A 76 9.05 -3.98 16.41
C SER A 76 7.54 -4.03 16.72
N PRO A 77 7.08 -5.03 17.48
CA PRO A 77 5.67 -5.20 17.82
C PRO A 77 5.10 -4.05 18.67
N ASN A 78 5.95 -3.30 19.37
CA ASN A 78 5.51 -2.22 20.27
C ASN A 78 5.08 -0.94 19.53
N TYR A 79 5.34 -0.83 18.22
CA TYR A 79 5.01 0.36 17.42
C TYR A 79 3.67 0.29 16.71
N THR A 80 3.11 -0.91 16.57
CA THR A 80 1.85 -1.17 15.86
C THR A 80 0.68 -1.51 16.78
N ASN A 81 0.95 -1.76 18.07
CA ASN A 81 -0.10 -2.03 19.04
C ASN A 81 -0.92 -0.76 19.34
N PRO A 82 -2.26 -0.80 19.23
CA PRO A 82 -3.09 0.32 19.62
C PRO A 82 -3.01 0.54 21.13
N LEU A 83 -3.00 1.82 21.55
CA LEU A 83 -3.07 2.16 22.96
C LEU A 83 -4.48 1.87 23.49
N PRO A 84 -4.62 1.06 24.57
CA PRO A 84 -5.92 0.84 25.19
C PRO A 84 -6.43 2.13 25.84
N SER A 85 -7.75 2.23 26.04
CA SER A 85 -8.34 3.31 26.84
C SER A 85 -7.80 3.28 28.26
N LEU A 86 -7.39 4.45 28.77
CA LEU A 86 -6.87 4.64 30.13
C LEU A 86 -7.74 5.63 30.89
N CYS A 87 -7.99 5.37 32.17
CA CYS A 87 -8.71 6.26 33.06
C CYS A 87 -7.97 6.35 34.40
N MET A 88 -8.11 7.48 35.10
CA MET A 88 -7.58 7.66 36.45
C MET A 88 -8.68 7.36 37.46
N GLN A 89 -8.43 6.44 38.39
CA GLN A 89 -9.35 6.09 39.46
C GLN A 89 -8.80 6.57 40.80
N GLU A 90 -9.65 7.22 41.58
CA GLU A 90 -9.33 7.69 42.93
C GLU A 90 -9.83 6.68 43.98
N PHE A 91 -8.97 6.28 44.91
CA PHE A 91 -9.31 5.44 46.05
C PHE A 91 -9.36 6.28 47.32
N LYS A 92 -10.45 6.16 48.09
CA LYS A 92 -10.63 6.86 49.37
C LYS A 92 -10.90 5.85 50.47
N PHE A 93 -10.31 6.10 51.63
CA PHE A 93 -10.67 5.37 52.84
C PHE A 93 -12.05 5.79 53.32
N GLU A 94 -12.80 4.85 53.88
CA GLU A 94 -14.01 5.19 54.62
C GLU A 94 -13.67 5.96 55.91
N GLN A 95 -14.58 6.84 56.33
CA GLN A 95 -14.38 7.76 57.46
C GLN A 95 -14.13 7.05 58.80
N ASN A 96 -14.48 5.76 58.93
CA ASN A 96 -14.28 4.95 60.13
C ASN A 96 -13.20 3.86 59.97
N SER A 97 -12.35 3.94 58.94
CA SER A 97 -11.22 3.02 58.79
C SER A 97 -10.25 3.16 59.96
N LYS A 98 -9.89 2.03 60.59
CA LYS A 98 -8.83 1.99 61.62
C LYS A 98 -7.42 2.00 61.01
N GLU A 99 -7.32 1.72 59.71
CA GLU A 99 -6.06 1.69 58.99
C GLU A 99 -5.84 3.02 58.26
N ASN A 100 -4.66 3.61 58.47
CA ASN A 100 -4.25 4.88 57.89
C ASN A 100 -3.40 4.71 56.62
N ASN A 101 -3.06 3.47 56.25
CA ASN A 101 -2.25 3.16 55.08
C ASN A 101 -2.61 1.77 54.55
N LEU A 102 -2.89 1.70 53.26
CA LEU A 102 -3.16 0.46 52.53
C LEU A 102 -2.45 0.56 51.18
N ILE A 103 -1.54 -0.38 50.91
CA ILE A 103 -0.83 -0.46 49.63
C ILE A 103 -1.67 -1.33 48.70
N ILE A 104 -2.20 -0.74 47.63
CA ILE A 104 -2.94 -1.46 46.60
C ILE A 104 -1.92 -2.02 45.58
N PRO A 105 -1.81 -3.35 45.40
CA PRO A 105 -0.87 -3.93 44.47
C PRO A 105 -1.25 -3.62 43.01
N LYS A 106 -0.28 -3.69 42.10
CA LYS A 106 -0.55 -3.57 40.67
C LYS A 106 -1.49 -4.69 40.21
N GLY A 107 -2.52 -4.35 39.41
CA GLY A 107 -3.43 -5.33 38.79
C GLY A 107 -4.58 -5.79 39.68
N THR A 108 -4.99 -4.98 40.66
CA THR A 108 -6.14 -5.29 41.54
C THR A 108 -7.50 -5.24 40.83
N LEU A 109 -7.60 -4.60 39.66
CA LEU A 109 -8.79 -4.48 38.83
C LEU A 109 -8.48 -4.90 37.39
#